data_AF-A0A243SD40-F1
#
_entry.id   AF-A0A243SD40-F1
#
_cell.length_a   1.000
_cell.length_b   1.000
_cell.length_c   1.000
_cell.angle_alpha   90.00
_cell.angle_beta   90.00
_cell.angle_gamma   90.00
#
_symmetry.space_group_name_H-M   'P 1'
#
loop_
_entity.id
_entity.type
_entity.pdbx_description
1 polymer ?
#
loop_
_entity_poly.entity_id
_entity_poly.type
_entity_poly.pdbx_seq_one_letter_code
_entity_poly.pdbx_strand_id
1 'polypeptide(L)'
;MKKTIFALVTLALFSSCSKEDQKGNLHIIGNIKGLKKGTLYLQRIVDTTLVPLDTINIDGNASFESHINLESPEMLYLFLDRGVSNSLDNNLSFFAEPGNMTIDTSLDNYLMDAKVTGSKNNEVFEEYKLIKTRFNEENLELIQKKFSAIKTQNNKKIDSLSAKQDSNLKRRYLFATNFALNN
;
A
#
# COMPACT_ATOMS: atom_id res chain seq x y z
N MET A 1 32.89 -38.52 42.20
CA MET A 1 32.77 -37.11 41.75
C MET A 1 33.09 -36.94 40.25
N LYS A 2 32.56 -37.81 39.37
CA LYS A 2 32.79 -37.73 37.90
C LYS A 2 31.50 -37.76 37.06
N LYS A 3 30.33 -37.97 37.69
CA LYS A 3 29.01 -38.02 37.02
C LYS A 3 28.24 -36.70 37.08
N THR A 4 28.66 -35.76 37.93
CA THR A 4 28.03 -34.44 38.07
C THR A 4 28.51 -33.41 37.05
N ILE A 5 29.68 -33.64 36.44
CA ILE A 5 30.23 -32.74 35.39
C ILE A 5 29.49 -32.95 34.07
N PHE A 6 29.07 -34.19 33.76
CA PHE A 6 28.32 -34.49 32.53
C PHE A 6 26.90 -33.90 32.51
N ALA A 7 26.29 -33.69 33.69
CA ALA A 7 24.95 -33.10 33.80
C ALA A 7 24.95 -31.57 33.61
N LEU A 8 26.08 -30.90 33.84
CA LEU A 8 26.20 -29.44 33.68
C LEU A 8 26.44 -29.04 32.21
N VAL A 9 27.06 -29.92 31.42
CA VAL A 9 27.35 -29.67 29.99
C VAL A 9 26.12 -29.83 29.11
N THR A 10 25.18 -30.73 29.47
CA THR A 10 23.91 -30.89 28.74
C THR A 10 22.91 -29.78 28.99
N LEU A 11 22.98 -29.08 30.13
CA LEU A 11 22.08 -27.95 30.42
C LEU A 11 22.49 -26.66 29.69
N ALA A 12 23.75 -26.54 29.26
CA ALA A 12 24.25 -25.41 28.49
C ALA A 12 23.89 -25.45 27.00
N LEU A 13 23.37 -26.58 26.49
CA LEU A 13 22.97 -26.74 25.09
C LEU A 13 21.55 -26.24 24.79
N PHE A 14 20.76 -25.88 25.80
CA PHE A 14 19.38 -25.39 25.62
C PHE A 14 19.25 -23.85 25.66
N SER A 15 20.34 -23.11 25.85
CA SER A 15 20.32 -21.64 25.93
C SER A 15 20.66 -20.93 24.62
N SER A 16 20.93 -21.64 23.52
CA SER A 16 21.04 -21.04 22.19
C SER A 16 19.68 -21.03 21.50
N CYS A 17 18.73 -20.29 22.08
CA CYS A 17 17.63 -19.74 21.30
C CYS A 17 18.21 -18.53 20.58
N SER A 18 18.92 -18.76 19.47
CA SER A 18 19.24 -17.68 18.54
C SER A 18 17.91 -17.09 18.13
N LYS A 19 17.66 -15.83 18.48
CA LYS A 19 16.67 -15.04 17.73
C LYS A 19 17.03 -15.25 16.28
N GLU A 20 16.15 -15.88 15.50
CA GLU A 20 16.35 -15.98 14.06
C GLU A 20 16.64 -14.56 13.59
N ASP A 21 17.86 -14.32 13.10
CA ASP A 21 18.20 -13.06 12.45
C ASP A 21 17.09 -12.84 11.42
N GLN A 22 16.29 -11.79 11.60
CA GLN A 22 15.15 -11.55 10.72
C GLN A 22 15.68 -11.41 9.29
N LYS A 23 15.47 -12.45 8.48
CA LYS A 23 16.12 -12.59 7.17
C LYS A 23 15.29 -11.85 6.14
N GLY A 24 15.83 -10.78 5.59
CA GLY A 24 15.22 -10.03 4.50
C GLY A 24 16.06 -8.83 4.13
N ASN A 25 16.10 -8.47 2.86
CA ASN A 25 16.73 -7.23 2.41
C ASN A 25 15.77 -6.03 2.48
N LEU A 26 14.50 -6.25 2.79
CA LEU A 26 13.49 -5.24 3.09
C LEU A 26 12.96 -5.45 4.50
N HIS A 27 13.05 -4.41 5.30
CA HIS A 27 12.49 -4.29 6.63
C HIS A 27 11.41 -3.21 6.64
N ILE A 28 10.17 -3.61 6.93
CA ILE A 28 9.01 -2.72 7.00
C ILE A 28 8.57 -2.62 8.45
N ILE A 29 8.48 -1.39 8.96
CA ILE A 29 7.81 -1.09 10.23
C ILE A 29 6.60 -0.20 10.00
N GLY A 30 5.65 -0.19 10.92
CA GLY A 30 4.50 0.69 10.79
C GLY A 30 3.55 0.68 11.96
N ASN A 31 2.61 1.62 11.95
CA ASN A 31 1.54 1.71 12.94
C ASN A 31 0.19 2.01 12.30
N ILE A 32 -0.86 1.33 12.76
CA ILE A 32 -2.24 1.59 12.35
C ILE A 32 -3.00 2.20 13.52
N LYS A 33 -3.00 3.53 13.61
CA LYS A 33 -3.61 4.25 14.74
C LYS A 33 -5.08 3.83 14.92
N GLY A 34 -5.40 3.38 16.13
CA GLY A 34 -6.76 2.96 16.50
C GLY A 34 -7.06 1.48 16.27
N LEU A 35 -6.19 0.72 15.59
CA LEU A 35 -6.35 -0.73 15.43
C LEU A 35 -6.01 -1.45 16.74
N LYS A 36 -6.99 -2.11 17.34
CA LYS A 36 -6.79 -2.91 18.56
C LYS A 36 -6.61 -4.40 18.28
N LYS A 37 -7.29 -4.90 17.24
CA LYS A 37 -7.28 -6.30 16.84
C LYS A 37 -7.51 -6.40 15.34
N GLY A 38 -6.78 -7.29 14.68
CA GLY A 38 -6.92 -7.56 13.24
C GLY A 38 -5.74 -8.37 12.72
N THR A 39 -5.77 -8.69 11.44
CA THR A 39 -4.67 -9.39 10.77
C THR A 39 -4.25 -8.61 9.54
N LEU A 40 -2.95 -8.36 9.42
CA LEU A 40 -2.36 -7.78 8.22
C LEU A 40 -1.80 -8.89 7.35
N TYR A 41 -2.00 -8.77 6.06
CA TYR A 41 -1.40 -9.63 5.06
C TYR A 41 -0.56 -8.75 4.14
N LEU A 42 0.75 -8.98 4.15
CA LEU A 42 1.62 -8.40 3.14
C LEU A 42 1.58 -9.31 1.92
N GLN A 43 1.19 -8.78 0.78
CA GLN A 43 0.86 -9.56 -0.42
C GLN A 43 1.59 -9.03 -1.65
N ARG A 44 1.79 -9.91 -2.62
CA ARG A 44 2.19 -9.56 -3.99
C ARG A 44 1.21 -10.11 -5.00
N ILE A 45 1.24 -9.56 -6.20
CA ILE A 45 0.51 -10.14 -7.34
C ILE A 45 1.39 -11.19 -8.00
N VAL A 46 0.85 -12.40 -8.15
CA VAL A 46 1.38 -13.45 -9.02
C VAL A 46 0.31 -13.73 -10.06
N ASP A 47 0.66 -13.47 -11.33
CA ASP A 47 -0.25 -13.46 -12.48
C ASP A 47 -1.44 -12.49 -12.29
N THR A 48 -2.55 -12.98 -11.74
CA THR A 48 -3.78 -12.22 -11.48
C THR A 48 -4.27 -12.37 -10.04
N THR A 49 -3.46 -12.97 -9.16
CA THR A 49 -3.87 -13.32 -7.80
C THR A 49 -2.98 -12.66 -6.75
N LEU A 50 -3.58 -12.27 -5.62
CA LEU A 50 -2.85 -11.77 -4.46
C LEU A 50 -2.38 -12.96 -3.62
N VAL A 51 -1.06 -13.10 -3.48
CA VAL A 51 -0.42 -14.15 -2.70
C VAL A 51 0.24 -13.53 -1.47
N PRO A 52 -0.07 -13.99 -0.23
CA PRO A 52 0.55 -13.48 0.97
C PRO A 52 2.04 -13.88 1.03
N LEU A 53 2.89 -12.89 1.26
CA LEU A 53 4.30 -13.01 1.60
C LEU A 53 4.50 -13.14 3.11
N ASP A 54 3.67 -12.43 3.89
CA ASP A 54 3.73 -12.43 5.34
C ASP A 54 2.32 -12.21 5.94
N THR A 55 2.13 -12.62 7.18
CA THR A 55 0.89 -12.47 7.94
C THR A 55 1.20 -12.00 9.35
N ILE A 56 0.67 -10.84 9.73
CA ILE A 56 0.96 -10.20 11.02
C ILE A 56 -0.33 -10.10 11.82
N ASN A 57 -0.36 -10.72 13.00
CA ASN A 57 -1.49 -10.62 13.90
C ASN A 57 -1.33 -9.41 14.83
N ILE A 58 -2.34 -8.56 14.86
CA ILE A 58 -2.43 -7.41 15.76
C ILE A 58 -3.33 -7.78 16.93
N ASP A 59 -2.77 -7.70 18.15
CA ASP A 59 -3.51 -7.87 19.40
C ASP A 59 -3.00 -6.87 20.45
N GLY A 60 -3.80 -5.83 20.72
CA GLY A 60 -3.51 -4.78 21.69
C GLY A 60 -2.50 -3.72 21.24
N ASN A 61 -1.45 -4.08 20.50
CA ASN A 61 -0.46 -3.15 19.94
C ASN A 61 -0.64 -3.00 18.42
N ALA A 62 -0.94 -1.79 17.97
CA ALA A 62 -1.18 -1.48 16.56
C ALA A 62 0.09 -1.35 15.69
N SER A 63 1.26 -1.56 16.29
CA SER A 63 2.54 -1.52 15.57
C SER A 63 2.81 -2.88 14.93
N PHE A 64 3.39 -2.87 13.75
CA PHE A 64 3.75 -4.08 13.02
C PHE A 64 5.16 -3.97 12.44
N GLU A 65 5.71 -5.13 12.14
CA GLU A 65 7.05 -5.29 11.58
C GLU A 65 7.03 -6.51 10.65
N SER A 66 7.71 -6.41 9.52
CA SER A 66 7.85 -7.49 8.54
C SER A 66 9.23 -7.45 7.90
N HIS A 67 9.78 -8.63 7.64
CA HIS A 67 11.05 -8.82 6.95
C HIS A 67 10.83 -9.74 5.76
N ILE A 68 11.12 -9.23 4.56
CA ILE A 68 10.98 -10.00 3.33
C ILE A 68 12.22 -9.82 2.46
N ASN A 69 12.47 -10.79 1.58
CA ASN A 69 13.49 -10.69 0.57
C ASN A 69 12.86 -10.31 -0.78
N LEU A 70 13.28 -9.18 -1.33
CA LEU A 70 12.90 -8.71 -2.65
C LEU A 70 14.05 -8.89 -3.65
N GLU A 71 13.76 -9.43 -4.82
CA GLU A 71 14.76 -9.51 -5.91
C GLU A 71 14.98 -8.15 -6.56
N SER A 72 13.92 -7.34 -6.64
CA SER A 72 13.92 -5.99 -7.19
C SER A 72 12.81 -5.16 -6.53
N PRO A 73 12.82 -3.82 -6.68
CA PRO A 73 11.65 -3.02 -6.34
C PRO A 73 10.38 -3.53 -7.02
N GLU A 74 9.28 -3.64 -6.28
CA GLU A 74 8.00 -4.12 -6.79
C GLU A 74 6.81 -3.52 -6.04
N MET A 75 5.62 -3.59 -6.63
CA MET A 75 4.38 -3.18 -5.97
C MET A 75 3.94 -4.27 -5.00
N LEU A 76 3.85 -3.93 -3.72
CA LEU A 76 3.26 -4.78 -2.69
C LEU A 76 1.95 -4.19 -2.16
N TYR A 77 1.25 -5.02 -1.41
CA TYR A 77 -0.11 -4.77 -0.95
C TYR A 77 -0.18 -5.10 0.53
N LEU A 78 -0.49 -4.11 1.37
CA LEU A 78 -0.78 -4.33 2.78
C LEU A 78 -2.30 -4.41 2.94
N PHE A 79 -2.80 -5.62 3.09
CA PHE A 79 -4.22 -5.88 3.28
C PHE A 79 -4.55 -5.97 4.77
N LEU A 80 -5.58 -5.25 5.21
CA LEU A 80 -6.08 -5.27 6.58
C LEU A 80 -7.39 -6.04 6.71
N ASP A 81 -7.34 -7.18 7.38
CA ASP A 81 -8.52 -7.94 7.82
C ASP A 81 -8.96 -7.48 9.21
N ARG A 82 -10.18 -6.93 9.25
CA ARG A 82 -10.82 -6.39 10.46
C ARG A 82 -11.88 -7.32 11.04
N GLY A 83 -12.07 -8.52 10.47
CA GLY A 83 -13.15 -9.44 10.83
C GLY A 83 -14.56 -8.96 10.41
N VAL A 84 -14.64 -7.96 9.51
CA VAL A 84 -15.88 -7.49 8.85
C VAL A 84 -15.70 -7.60 7.33
N SER A 85 -16.75 -7.31 6.55
CA SER A 85 -16.76 -7.51 5.09
C SER A 85 -15.50 -7.02 4.38
N ASN A 86 -15.00 -7.82 3.42
CA ASN A 86 -13.91 -7.47 2.51
C ASN A 86 -14.28 -6.24 1.66
N SER A 87 -13.93 -5.03 2.12
CA SER A 87 -14.01 -3.81 1.31
C SER A 87 -12.78 -3.70 0.41
N LEU A 88 -12.93 -3.04 -0.73
CA LEU A 88 -11.79 -2.56 -1.53
C LEU A 88 -10.88 -1.62 -0.72
N ASP A 89 -11.43 -0.97 0.31
CA ASP A 89 -10.71 0.00 1.17
C ASP A 89 -9.71 -0.66 2.13
N ASN A 90 -9.55 -1.98 2.07
CA ASN A 90 -8.68 -2.73 2.96
C ASN A 90 -7.27 -2.95 2.39
N ASN A 91 -7.00 -2.56 1.15
CA ASN A 91 -5.74 -2.91 0.48
C ASN A 91 -4.89 -1.69 0.11
N LEU A 92 -3.87 -1.41 0.93
CA LEU A 92 -2.91 -0.34 0.69
C LEU A 92 -1.81 -0.82 -0.25
N SER A 93 -1.82 -0.33 -1.50
CA SER A 93 -0.74 -0.58 -2.46
C SER A 93 0.42 0.39 -2.27
N PHE A 94 1.65 -0.11 -2.31
CA PHE A 94 2.86 0.72 -2.22
C PHE A 94 4.03 0.08 -2.99
N PHE A 95 4.94 0.91 -3.50
CA PHE A 95 6.19 0.40 -4.07
C PHE A 95 7.17 0.05 -2.96
N ALA A 96 7.53 -1.21 -2.85
CA ALA A 96 8.49 -1.72 -1.91
C ALA A 96 9.90 -1.73 -2.52
N GLU A 97 10.91 -1.39 -1.72
CA GLU A 97 12.32 -1.37 -2.12
C GLU A 97 13.19 -2.02 -1.05
N PRO A 98 14.29 -2.71 -1.40
CA PRO A 98 15.26 -3.16 -0.41
C PRO A 98 15.75 -2.00 0.46
N GLY A 99 15.78 -2.21 1.77
CA GLY A 99 16.11 -1.18 2.77
C GLY A 99 15.13 -1.15 3.93
N ASN A 100 15.03 0.02 4.58
CA ASN A 100 14.11 0.27 5.68
C ASN A 100 12.95 1.12 5.19
N MET A 101 11.73 0.64 5.40
CA MET A 101 10.50 1.34 5.04
C MET A 101 9.61 1.54 6.26
N THR A 102 8.83 2.62 6.24
CA THR A 102 7.81 2.89 7.26
C THR A 102 6.45 3.11 6.61
N ILE A 103 5.42 2.49 7.19
CA ILE A 103 4.03 2.60 6.74
C ILE A 103 3.15 2.96 7.94
N ASP A 104 2.71 4.21 8.01
CA ASP A 104 1.81 4.69 9.06
C ASP A 104 0.44 5.03 8.48
N THR A 105 -0.63 4.65 9.16
CA THR A 105 -2.00 4.99 8.75
C THR A 105 -2.96 4.96 9.96
N SER A 106 -4.26 5.15 9.73
CA SER A 106 -5.31 5.08 10.74
C SER A 106 -6.35 4.01 10.40
N LEU A 107 -7.04 3.49 11.43
CA LEU A 107 -8.16 2.57 11.22
C LEU A 107 -9.31 3.26 10.47
N ASP A 108 -9.61 4.52 10.80
CA ASP A 108 -10.78 5.21 10.23
C ASP A 108 -10.59 5.50 8.73
N ASN A 109 -9.36 5.81 8.31
CA ASN A 109 -9.05 6.20 6.93
C ASN A 109 -7.84 5.44 6.37
N TYR A 110 -7.89 4.10 6.40
CA TYR A 110 -6.75 3.22 6.12
C TYR A 110 -5.95 3.54 4.85
N LEU A 111 -6.62 3.90 3.75
CA LEU A 111 -5.95 4.25 2.50
C LEU A 111 -5.59 5.73 2.40
N MET A 112 -6.40 6.63 2.98
CA MET A 112 -6.24 8.07 2.80
C MET A 112 -5.22 8.67 3.76
N ASP A 113 -5.12 8.15 4.98
CA ASP A 113 -4.15 8.59 5.99
C ASP A 113 -2.79 7.89 5.82
N ALA A 114 -2.67 6.97 4.84
CA ALA A 114 -1.47 6.19 4.63
C ALA A 114 -0.27 7.07 4.23
N LYS A 115 0.80 6.93 4.98
CA LYS A 115 2.11 7.54 4.70
C LYS A 115 3.15 6.44 4.61
N VAL A 116 3.70 6.28 3.41
CA VAL A 116 4.78 5.34 3.12
C VAL A 116 6.07 6.11 2.90
N THR A 117 7.13 5.76 3.62
CA THR A 117 8.46 6.37 3.48
C THR A 117 9.55 5.30 3.36
N GLY A 118 10.71 5.68 2.80
CA GLY A 118 11.83 4.77 2.59
C GLY A 118 11.82 4.04 1.24
N SER A 119 11.00 4.51 0.29
CA SER A 119 10.97 3.99 -1.09
C SER A 119 10.87 5.14 -2.09
N LYS A 120 11.88 5.26 -2.95
CA LYS A 120 11.94 6.33 -3.96
C LYS A 120 10.89 6.11 -5.06
N ASN A 121 10.67 4.88 -5.48
CA ASN A 121 9.62 4.53 -6.43
C ASN A 121 8.23 4.82 -5.86
N ASN A 122 8.04 4.69 -4.54
CA ASN A 122 6.77 5.07 -3.92
C ASN A 122 6.54 6.59 -3.93
N GLU A 123 7.58 7.39 -3.71
CA GLU A 123 7.50 8.86 -3.83
C GLU A 123 7.07 9.26 -5.26
N VAL A 124 7.73 8.70 -6.28
CA VAL A 124 7.40 8.89 -7.70
C VAL A 124 5.95 8.45 -8.00
N PHE A 125 5.52 7.31 -7.45
CA PHE A 125 4.16 6.81 -7.62
C PHE A 125 3.10 7.72 -6.99
N GLU A 126 3.36 8.26 -5.80
CA GLU A 126 2.44 9.20 -5.14
C GLU A 126 2.35 10.55 -5.90
N GLU A 127 3.46 11.05 -6.45
CA GLU A 127 3.43 12.22 -7.34
C GLU A 127 2.53 11.98 -8.57
N TYR A 128 2.68 10.82 -9.21
CA TYR A 128 1.82 10.44 -10.32
C TYR A 128 0.35 10.37 -9.93
N LYS A 129 0.04 9.73 -8.78
CA LYS A 129 -1.33 9.65 -8.25
C LYS A 129 -1.92 11.02 -7.99
N LEU A 130 -1.16 11.95 -7.41
CA LEU A 130 -1.62 13.31 -7.14
C LEU A 130 -2.06 14.02 -8.42
N ILE A 131 -1.28 13.93 -9.50
CA ILE A 131 -1.65 14.55 -10.78
C ILE A 131 -2.85 13.84 -11.42
N LYS A 132 -2.91 12.50 -11.34
CA LYS A 132 -4.06 11.72 -11.81
C LYS A 132 -5.36 12.14 -11.10
N THR A 133 -5.31 12.41 -9.79
CA THR A 133 -6.46 12.89 -9.02
C THR A 133 -6.99 14.22 -9.54
N ARG A 134 -6.11 15.18 -9.89
CA ARG A 134 -6.54 16.46 -10.47
C ARG A 134 -7.32 16.29 -11.78
N PHE A 135 -6.89 15.37 -12.65
CA PHE A 135 -7.62 15.06 -13.88
C PHE A 135 -8.99 14.44 -13.59
N ASN A 136 -9.10 13.61 -12.55
CA ASN A 136 -10.37 13.01 -12.13
C ASN A 136 -11.31 14.07 -11.56
N GLU A 137 -10.81 14.98 -10.72
CA GLU A 137 -11.57 16.12 -10.17
C GLU A 137 -12.10 17.02 -11.28
N GLU A 138 -11.25 17.42 -12.24
CA GLU A 138 -11.67 18.20 -13.41
C GLU A 138 -12.78 17.47 -14.20
N ASN A 139 -12.65 16.15 -14.38
CA ASN A 139 -13.68 15.37 -15.05
C ASN A 139 -15.01 15.31 -14.25
N LEU A 140 -14.94 15.16 -12.94
CA LEU A 140 -16.13 15.15 -12.06
C LEU A 140 -16.87 16.49 -12.12
N GLU A 141 -16.14 17.62 -12.12
CA GLU A 141 -16.75 18.93 -12.32
C GLU A 141 -17.43 19.06 -13.69
N LEU A 142 -16.79 18.55 -14.76
CA LEU A 142 -17.35 18.56 -16.11
C LEU A 142 -18.62 17.71 -16.19
N ILE A 143 -18.64 16.53 -15.54
CA ILE A 143 -19.82 15.67 -15.42
C ILE A 143 -20.96 16.41 -14.71
N GLN A 144 -20.68 17.06 -13.57
CA GLN A 144 -21.67 17.83 -12.83
C GLN A 144 -22.28 18.95 -13.69
N LYS A 145 -21.42 19.74 -14.37
CA LYS A 145 -21.86 20.82 -15.27
C LYS A 145 -22.69 20.27 -16.43
N LYS A 146 -22.34 19.10 -16.98
CA LYS A 146 -23.04 18.46 -18.10
C LYS A 146 -24.40 17.94 -17.67
N PHE A 147 -24.49 17.35 -16.48
CA PHE A 147 -25.75 16.91 -15.90
C PHE A 147 -26.75 18.06 -15.74
N SER A 148 -26.29 19.24 -15.27
CA SER A 148 -27.14 20.45 -15.21
C SER A 148 -27.58 20.96 -16.58
N ALA A 149 -26.71 20.88 -17.60
CA ALA A 149 -27.06 21.25 -18.97
C ALA A 149 -28.10 20.31 -19.60
N ILE A 150 -28.04 19.00 -19.29
CA ILE A 150 -29.05 18.01 -19.69
C ILE A 150 -30.42 18.36 -19.11
N LYS A 151 -30.48 18.69 -17.82
CA LYS A 151 -31.75 19.09 -17.15
C LYS A 151 -32.41 20.31 -17.80
N THR A 152 -31.61 21.21 -18.34
CA THR A 152 -32.08 22.45 -19.01
C THR A 152 -32.18 22.31 -20.53
N GLN A 153 -31.96 21.10 -21.07
CA GLN A 153 -31.98 20.81 -22.51
C GLN A 153 -31.08 21.72 -23.35
N ASN A 154 -29.97 22.19 -22.77
CA ASN A 154 -29.04 23.09 -23.44
C ASN A 154 -28.00 22.30 -24.26
N ASN A 155 -28.40 21.87 -25.45
CA ASN A 155 -27.57 21.01 -26.33
C ASN A 155 -26.20 21.62 -26.65
N LYS A 156 -26.12 22.91 -26.97
CA LYS A 156 -24.83 23.60 -27.23
C LYS A 156 -23.87 23.50 -26.05
N LYS A 157 -24.39 23.60 -24.82
CA LYS A 157 -23.57 23.48 -23.62
C LYS A 157 -23.13 22.04 -23.37
N ILE A 158 -24.00 21.06 -23.66
CA ILE A 158 -23.68 19.63 -23.58
C ILE A 158 -22.52 19.27 -24.52
N ASP A 159 -22.57 19.74 -25.77
CA ASP A 159 -21.53 19.47 -26.77
C ASP A 159 -20.19 20.09 -26.33
N SER A 160 -20.22 21.36 -25.90
CA SER A 160 -19.03 22.05 -25.40
C SER A 160 -18.40 21.36 -24.20
N LEU A 161 -19.20 20.87 -23.25
CA LEU A 161 -18.70 20.14 -22.08
C LEU A 161 -18.14 18.78 -22.45
N SER A 162 -18.75 18.07 -23.41
CA SER A 162 -18.25 16.78 -23.91
C SER A 162 -16.87 16.94 -24.56
N ALA A 163 -16.69 17.96 -25.41
CA ALA A 163 -15.39 18.25 -26.00
C ALA A 163 -14.31 18.57 -24.96
N LYS A 164 -14.67 19.24 -23.85
CA LYS A 164 -13.76 19.47 -22.72
C LYS A 164 -13.40 18.18 -21.98
N GLN A 165 -14.35 17.27 -21.79
CA GLN A 165 -14.08 15.95 -21.19
C GLN A 165 -13.10 15.15 -22.05
N ASP A 166 -13.30 15.14 -23.37
CA ASP A 166 -12.40 14.44 -24.31
C ASP A 166 -10.99 15.04 -24.30
N SER A 167 -10.88 16.38 -24.24
CA SER A 167 -9.60 17.08 -24.09
C SER A 167 -8.91 16.71 -22.77
N ASN A 168 -9.65 16.71 -21.66
CA ASN A 168 -9.14 16.32 -20.35
C ASN A 168 -8.61 14.88 -20.37
N LEU A 169 -9.34 13.95 -21.01
CA LEU A 169 -8.92 12.57 -21.17
C LEU A 169 -7.61 12.45 -21.99
N LYS A 170 -7.49 13.17 -23.10
CA LYS A 170 -6.26 13.19 -23.92
C LYS A 170 -5.07 13.73 -23.14
N ARG A 171 -5.26 14.81 -22.36
CA ARG A 171 -4.21 15.37 -21.49
C ARG A 171 -3.77 14.39 -20.41
N ARG A 172 -4.71 13.64 -19.82
CA ARG A 172 -4.40 12.59 -18.83
C ARG A 172 -3.52 11.50 -19.44
N TYR A 173 -3.82 11.02 -20.65
CA TYR A 173 -3.00 10.02 -21.33
C TYR A 173 -1.63 10.56 -21.74
N LEU A 174 -1.58 11.78 -22.30
CA LEU A 174 -0.31 12.42 -22.63
C LEU A 174 0.58 12.58 -21.40
N PHE A 175 0.01 12.99 -20.26
CA PHE A 175 0.74 13.07 -19.01
C PHE A 175 1.27 11.71 -18.57
N ALA A 176 0.44 10.65 -18.60
CA ALA A 176 0.88 9.31 -18.23
C ALA A 176 2.03 8.79 -19.11
N THR A 177 1.94 8.99 -20.43
CA THR A 177 3.02 8.63 -21.37
C THR A 177 4.29 9.41 -21.08
N ASN A 178 4.20 10.73 -20.90
CA ASN A 178 5.37 11.55 -20.58
C ASN A 178 5.98 11.19 -19.23
N PHE A 179 5.14 10.90 -18.23
CA PHE A 179 5.60 10.50 -16.91
C PHE A 179 6.44 9.22 -16.97
N ALA A 180 5.95 8.21 -17.70
CA ALA A 180 6.64 6.93 -17.90
C ALA A 180 7.92 7.03 -18.74
N LEU A 181 8.08 8.07 -19.57
CA LEU A 181 9.31 8.30 -20.33
C LEU A 181 10.41 9.00 -19.51
N ASN A 182 10.03 9.67 -18.42
CA ASN A 182 10.95 10.51 -17.64
C ASN A 182 11.27 9.92 -16.25
N ASN A 183 10.68 8.79 -15.89
CA ASN A 183 10.94 8.05 -14.64
C ASN A 183 11.10 6.57 -14.96
#